data_AF-A0A2K9A677-F1
#
_entry.id   AF-A0A2K9A677-F1
#
_cell.length_a   1.000
_cell.length_b   1.000
_cell.length_c   1.000
_cell.angle_alpha   90.00
_cell.angle_beta   90.00
_cell.angle_gamma   90.00
#
_symmetry.space_group_name_H-M   'P 1'
#
loop_
_entity.id
_entity.type
_entity.pdbx_description
1 polymer ?
#
loop_
_entity_poly.entity_id
_entity_poly.type
_entity_poly.pdbx_seq_one_letter_code
_entity_poly.pdbx_strand_id
1 'polypeptide(L)'
;MKHQDMIKSVKLKQGINEIDLGYIYPISPIEDSNLDVSYFIDDEKQSMMIDCFYANHLVVIAHQDGDLNIQLGKGYYVEKNDTLTQKFVSRNKWSGGDGIYSFNLTNGNDQFDQKDDIKTLFVFGDTFVGRSDEKTYQRFQPHLMPNNSIAYKVKDHIDFKLNWQENGEIAAFYQMDKVFDESGSIAQNLVTYNQKDDVDPYLSGYHPNHLEIVFDLHKPQAITHMHIYNYFSKESDELAKRGLKNIVILGSNDQKDYKKIKEYTLKMSTSINDFDVIQIEETYRYIKLSVETKTKDSNYNDQTFDEGLFGLNKVKFFNDTKQYRDIKASSNNILLKDYDHSWIWLQDGVVIKDQLYFIPMVVNSDSTQPEGLQFKIKGVSMFKTPIENNQIVPHKRMQKMAPILVYDKDSEYLYGGAIMPNSTQANPNTGDGYIYVYGYKTTMGLREMIVARVKEEVFEYVDEWTYFDGEKFQHDILKSAPLLKHISCEFSVSIINEGLYKGKYLAVFTYDVNTPYVSYAIGETPVGPFSKPQKIYKTPEPEIYKSTTYTYNAKAHPHLSSSKKVLVSYNTNTYNFDHNMSNSNIYRPRFIYLNDTTK
;
A
#
# COMPACT_ATOMS: atom_id res chain seq x y z
N MET A 1 -18.18 -27.46 7.61
CA MET A 1 -17.61 -28.81 7.58
C MET A 1 -16.41 -28.88 8.52
N LYS A 2 -16.10 -30.06 9.03
CA LYS A 2 -14.94 -30.39 9.85
C LYS A 2 -14.09 -31.44 9.14
N HIS A 3 -12.86 -31.62 9.58
CA HIS A 3 -11.97 -32.67 9.09
C HIS A 3 -12.67 -34.04 9.10
N GLN A 4 -12.53 -34.78 8.00
CA GLN A 4 -13.21 -36.06 7.69
C GLN A 4 -14.70 -35.99 7.34
N ASP A 5 -15.33 -34.80 7.39
CA ASP A 5 -16.66 -34.64 6.81
C ASP A 5 -16.63 -34.98 5.31
N MET A 6 -17.71 -35.59 4.84
CA MET A 6 -17.87 -35.98 3.45
C MET A 6 -18.14 -34.75 2.57
N ILE A 7 -17.31 -34.55 1.54
CA ILE A 7 -17.51 -33.52 0.51
C ILE A 7 -18.48 -34.03 -0.54
N LYS A 8 -18.21 -35.23 -1.10
CA LYS A 8 -18.98 -35.84 -2.18
C LYS A 8 -18.77 -37.35 -2.20
N SER A 9 -19.84 -38.11 -2.46
CA SER A 9 -19.77 -39.54 -2.80
C SER A 9 -20.02 -39.72 -4.29
N VAL A 10 -19.20 -40.54 -4.95
CA VAL A 10 -19.26 -40.75 -6.40
C VAL A 10 -19.20 -42.25 -6.69
N LYS A 11 -20.07 -42.72 -7.59
CA LYS A 11 -19.95 -44.06 -8.17
C LYS A 11 -18.89 -44.03 -9.26
N LEU A 12 -17.86 -44.85 -9.12
CA LEU A 12 -16.79 -45.00 -10.10
C LEU A 12 -17.11 -46.13 -11.08
N LYS A 13 -16.76 -45.88 -12.35
CA LYS A 13 -16.68 -46.90 -13.38
C LYS A 13 -15.23 -47.27 -13.65
N GLN A 14 -14.97 -48.52 -13.98
CA GLN A 14 -13.64 -48.94 -14.43
C GLN A 14 -13.18 -48.02 -15.59
N GLY A 15 -11.98 -47.46 -15.47
CA GLY A 15 -11.45 -46.46 -16.39
C GLY A 15 -11.33 -45.07 -15.75
N ILE A 16 -11.36 -44.03 -16.59
CA ILE A 16 -11.17 -42.63 -16.17
C ILE A 16 -12.50 -42.04 -15.72
N ASN A 17 -12.51 -41.43 -14.53
CA ASN A 17 -13.65 -40.71 -13.97
C ASN A 17 -13.23 -39.27 -13.66
N GLU A 18 -13.98 -38.30 -14.17
CA GLU A 18 -13.80 -36.88 -13.87
C GLU A 18 -14.82 -36.45 -12.83
N ILE A 19 -14.33 -35.80 -11.77
CA ILE A 19 -15.14 -35.44 -10.61
C ILE A 19 -14.98 -33.95 -10.31
N ASP A 20 -15.99 -33.16 -10.66
CA ASP A 20 -16.09 -31.76 -10.27
C ASP A 20 -16.70 -31.61 -8.86
N LEU A 21 -16.07 -30.81 -8.02
CA LEU A 21 -16.49 -30.47 -6.66
C LEU A 21 -17.17 -29.10 -6.57
N GLY A 22 -17.12 -28.28 -7.62
CA GLY A 22 -17.70 -26.95 -7.73
C GLY A 22 -16.96 -25.86 -6.94
N TYR A 23 -16.21 -26.21 -5.91
CA TYR A 23 -15.38 -25.33 -5.10
C TYR A 23 -14.03 -25.99 -4.81
N ILE A 24 -13.04 -25.18 -4.45
CA ILE A 24 -11.74 -25.67 -4.01
C ILE A 24 -11.86 -26.10 -2.55
N TYR A 25 -11.57 -27.37 -2.26
CA TYR A 25 -11.55 -27.94 -0.92
C TYR A 25 -10.16 -28.46 -0.56
N PRO A 26 -9.74 -28.42 0.72
CA PRO A 26 -8.67 -29.28 1.21
C PRO A 26 -9.21 -30.71 1.28
N ILE A 27 -8.61 -31.63 0.52
CA ILE A 27 -9.07 -33.02 0.39
C ILE A 27 -8.08 -33.93 1.12
N SER A 28 -8.61 -34.83 1.97
CA SER A 28 -7.80 -35.88 2.58
C SER A 28 -7.21 -36.78 1.48
N PRO A 29 -5.93 -37.18 1.57
CA PRO A 29 -5.34 -38.11 0.61
C PRO A 29 -6.21 -39.36 0.47
N ILE A 30 -6.56 -39.68 -0.78
CA ILE A 30 -7.28 -40.91 -1.12
C ILE A 30 -6.25 -42.00 -1.32
N GLU A 31 -6.14 -42.90 -0.34
CA GLU A 31 -5.23 -44.06 -0.36
C GLU A 31 -6.04 -45.35 -0.65
N ASP A 32 -6.16 -45.71 -1.93
CA ASP A 32 -6.78 -46.97 -2.36
C ASP A 32 -5.94 -47.57 -3.49
N SER A 33 -5.48 -48.82 -3.30
CA SER A 33 -4.66 -49.53 -4.29
C SER A 33 -5.37 -49.78 -5.63
N ASN A 34 -6.68 -49.60 -5.71
CA ASN A 34 -7.47 -49.73 -6.93
C ASN A 34 -7.64 -48.41 -7.70
N LEU A 35 -7.14 -47.29 -7.17
CA LEU A 35 -7.36 -45.95 -7.69
C LEU A 35 -6.05 -45.19 -7.90
N ASP A 36 -5.84 -44.65 -9.11
CA ASP A 36 -4.85 -43.58 -9.32
C ASP A 36 -5.56 -42.23 -9.32
N VAL A 37 -5.24 -41.36 -8.36
CA VAL A 37 -5.92 -40.07 -8.17
C VAL A 37 -5.00 -38.91 -8.50
N SER A 38 -5.47 -37.99 -9.35
CA SER A 38 -4.84 -36.69 -9.59
C SER A 38 -5.79 -35.56 -9.19
N TYR A 39 -5.24 -34.55 -8.52
CA TYR A 39 -5.96 -33.42 -7.94
C TYR A 39 -5.66 -32.17 -8.74
N PHE A 40 -6.68 -31.39 -9.07
CA PHE A 40 -6.57 -30.20 -9.91
C PHE A 40 -7.30 -29.01 -9.31
N ILE A 41 -6.72 -27.82 -9.50
CA ILE A 41 -7.44 -26.56 -9.44
C ILE A 41 -7.59 -26.10 -10.87
N ASP A 42 -8.81 -26.16 -11.37
CA ASP A 42 -9.12 -26.04 -12.80
C ASP A 42 -8.28 -27.06 -13.60
N ASP A 43 -7.37 -26.60 -14.46
CA ASP A 43 -6.50 -27.46 -15.27
C ASP A 43 -5.11 -27.66 -14.64
N GLU A 44 -4.83 -27.01 -13.50
CA GLU A 44 -3.51 -27.04 -12.86
C GLU A 44 -3.41 -28.21 -11.88
N LYS A 45 -2.56 -29.19 -12.19
CA LYS A 45 -2.29 -30.32 -11.29
C LYS A 45 -1.64 -29.85 -9.99
N GLN A 46 -2.20 -30.29 -8.87
CA GLN A 46 -1.81 -29.86 -7.54
C GLN A 46 -0.89 -30.88 -6.86
N SER A 47 -0.04 -30.37 -5.98
CA SER A 47 0.80 -31.17 -5.08
C SER A 47 0.24 -31.12 -3.65
N MET A 48 0.60 -32.12 -2.84
CA MET A 48 0.19 -32.16 -1.44
C MET A 48 0.73 -30.95 -0.67
N MET A 49 -0.14 -30.31 0.10
CA MET A 49 0.19 -29.25 1.05
C MET A 49 -0.01 -29.80 2.46
N ILE A 50 1.11 -30.03 3.16
CA ILE A 50 1.15 -30.67 4.49
C ILE A 50 0.55 -32.08 4.42
N ASP A 51 -0.75 -32.22 4.68
CA ASP A 51 -1.47 -33.50 4.78
C ASP A 51 -2.74 -33.50 3.90
N CYS A 52 -2.87 -32.58 2.93
CA CYS A 52 -4.05 -32.52 2.06
C CYS A 52 -3.72 -32.06 0.63
N PHE A 53 -4.65 -32.28 -0.29
CA PHE A 53 -4.62 -31.71 -1.64
C PHE A 53 -5.73 -30.69 -1.79
N TYR A 54 -5.40 -29.46 -2.17
CA TYR A 54 -6.42 -28.49 -2.54
C TYR A 54 -6.88 -28.75 -3.97
N ALA A 55 -8.18 -28.96 -4.19
CA ALA A 55 -8.71 -29.19 -5.53
C ALA A 55 -10.19 -28.84 -5.65
N ASN A 56 -10.60 -28.42 -6.86
CA ASN A 56 -12.00 -28.37 -7.29
C ASN A 56 -12.34 -29.48 -8.30
N HIS A 57 -11.34 -30.16 -8.86
CA HIS A 57 -11.51 -31.22 -9.84
C HIS A 57 -10.56 -32.38 -9.57
N LEU A 58 -11.06 -33.62 -9.66
CA LEU A 58 -10.26 -34.84 -9.56
C LEU A 58 -10.39 -35.66 -10.84
N VAL A 59 -9.27 -36.24 -11.28
CA VAL A 59 -9.24 -37.31 -12.27
C VAL A 59 -8.87 -38.60 -11.54
N VAL A 60 -9.77 -39.58 -11.56
CA VAL A 60 -9.61 -40.87 -10.88
C VAL A 60 -9.60 -41.98 -11.92
N ILE A 61 -8.50 -42.71 -12.01
CA ILE A 61 -8.41 -43.94 -12.81
C ILE A 61 -8.75 -45.10 -11.88
N ALA A 62 -9.93 -45.70 -12.09
CA ALA A 62 -10.39 -46.83 -11.30
C ALA A 62 -10.10 -48.16 -12.02
N HIS A 63 -9.47 -49.10 -11.33
CA HIS A 63 -9.18 -50.42 -11.90
C HIS A 63 -10.41 -51.35 -11.94
N GLN A 64 -11.48 -50.99 -11.22
CA GLN A 64 -12.78 -51.68 -11.21
C GLN A 64 -13.91 -50.69 -10.87
N ASP A 65 -15.16 -51.08 -11.12
CA ASP A 65 -16.33 -50.34 -10.63
C ASP A 65 -16.31 -50.29 -9.08
N GLY A 66 -16.73 -49.16 -8.50
CA GLY A 66 -16.72 -48.98 -7.05
C GLY A 66 -17.37 -47.68 -6.60
N ASP A 67 -17.20 -47.34 -5.34
CA ASP A 67 -17.66 -46.08 -4.75
C ASP A 67 -16.46 -45.34 -4.16
N LEU A 68 -16.41 -44.03 -4.37
CA LEU A 68 -15.39 -43.14 -3.79
C LEU A 68 -16.07 -42.10 -2.90
N ASN A 69 -15.63 -42.05 -1.64
CA ASN A 69 -16.00 -41.01 -0.70
C ASN A 69 -14.86 -40.01 -0.60
N ILE A 70 -15.11 -38.78 -1.05
CA ILE A 70 -14.14 -37.69 -0.97
C ILE A 70 -14.37 -36.96 0.35
N GLN A 71 -13.35 -36.93 1.21
CA GLN A 71 -13.44 -36.36 2.55
C GLN A 71 -12.59 -35.11 2.70
N LEU A 72 -13.03 -34.22 3.59
CA LEU A 72 -12.34 -32.97 3.88
C LEU A 72 -11.06 -33.21 4.69
N GLY A 73 -9.94 -32.70 4.18
CA GLY A 73 -8.63 -32.71 4.81
C GLY A 73 -8.44 -31.61 5.85
N LYS A 74 -7.25 -31.58 6.45
CA LYS A 74 -6.83 -30.51 7.38
C LYS A 74 -6.40 -29.27 6.59
N GLY A 75 -7.09 -28.16 6.79
CA GLY A 75 -6.79 -26.91 6.10
C GLY A 75 -7.87 -25.86 6.32
N TYR A 76 -7.93 -24.87 5.45
CA TYR A 76 -9.06 -23.96 5.32
C TYR A 76 -9.96 -24.37 4.16
N TYR A 77 -11.29 -24.30 4.36
CA TYR A 77 -12.27 -24.33 3.27
C TYR A 77 -13.05 -23.00 3.23
N VAL A 78 -13.57 -22.66 2.06
CA VAL A 78 -14.28 -21.38 1.85
C VAL A 78 -15.78 -21.54 2.01
N GLU A 79 -16.39 -20.58 2.71
CA GLU A 79 -17.83 -20.39 2.79
C GLU A 79 -18.15 -18.94 2.37
N LYS A 80 -19.07 -18.75 1.42
CA LYS A 80 -19.52 -17.39 1.07
C LYS A 80 -20.24 -16.75 2.24
N ASN A 81 -19.98 -15.47 2.49
CA ASN A 81 -20.74 -14.68 3.46
C ASN A 81 -21.71 -13.77 2.71
N ASP A 82 -22.75 -14.37 2.14
CA ASP A 82 -23.77 -13.64 1.38
C ASP A 82 -24.50 -12.64 2.27
N THR A 83 -24.76 -12.97 3.54
CA THR A 83 -25.42 -12.07 4.48
C THR A 83 -24.67 -10.76 4.66
N LEU A 84 -23.35 -10.81 4.93
CA LEU A 84 -22.54 -9.59 5.03
C LEU A 84 -22.40 -8.92 3.67
N THR A 85 -22.19 -9.70 2.60
CA THR A 85 -22.09 -9.18 1.23
C THR A 85 -23.31 -8.37 0.82
N GLN A 86 -24.52 -8.77 1.23
CA GLN A 86 -25.75 -8.01 0.94
C GLN A 86 -25.86 -6.72 1.74
N LYS A 87 -25.23 -6.59 2.92
CA LYS A 87 -25.19 -5.33 3.68
C LYS A 87 -24.40 -4.22 2.95
N PHE A 88 -23.58 -4.58 1.96
CA PHE A 88 -22.83 -3.64 1.10
C PHE A 88 -23.53 -3.43 -0.25
N VAL A 89 -24.78 -3.84 -0.38
CA VAL A 89 -25.63 -3.49 -1.53
C VAL A 89 -26.49 -2.29 -1.13
N SER A 90 -26.28 -1.17 -1.79
CA SER A 90 -27.12 0.01 -1.67
C SER A 90 -27.41 0.58 -3.05
N ARG A 91 -28.65 1.02 -3.24
CA ARG A 91 -29.18 1.57 -4.51
C ARG A 91 -29.41 3.08 -4.45
N ASN A 92 -29.04 3.72 -3.35
CA ASN A 92 -29.25 5.14 -3.13
C ASN A 92 -28.11 5.75 -2.32
N LYS A 93 -27.61 6.92 -2.75
CA LYS A 93 -26.43 7.59 -2.19
C LYS A 93 -25.19 6.70 -2.33
N TRP A 94 -24.59 6.22 -1.24
CA TRP A 94 -23.45 5.29 -1.32
C TRP A 94 -23.90 4.03 -2.06
N SER A 95 -23.23 3.64 -3.15
CA SER A 95 -23.69 2.58 -4.06
C SER A 95 -22.54 1.69 -4.56
N GLY A 96 -21.53 1.52 -3.70
CA GLY A 96 -20.35 0.70 -3.94
C GLY A 96 -19.06 1.51 -3.89
N GLY A 97 -18.01 0.90 -3.34
CA GLY A 97 -16.65 1.43 -3.40
C GLY A 97 -15.65 0.29 -3.41
N ASP A 98 -14.43 0.55 -3.87
CA ASP A 98 -13.34 -0.41 -3.82
C ASP A 98 -12.41 -0.22 -2.62
N GLY A 99 -11.31 -0.97 -2.55
CA GLY A 99 -10.27 -0.87 -1.53
C GLY A 99 -10.83 -0.82 -0.10
N ILE A 100 -11.21 -1.97 0.46
CA ILE A 100 -11.85 -2.01 1.78
C ILE A 100 -10.83 -2.28 2.89
N TYR A 101 -10.61 -1.26 3.72
CA TYR A 101 -9.81 -1.37 4.94
C TYR A 101 -10.70 -1.31 6.16
N SER A 102 -10.30 -1.96 7.25
CA SER A 102 -11.07 -2.02 8.49
C SER A 102 -10.18 -1.71 9.68
N PHE A 103 -10.62 -0.83 10.58
CA PHE A 103 -9.85 -0.44 11.76
C PHE A 103 -10.70 -0.52 13.03
N ASN A 104 -10.15 -1.13 14.07
CA ASN A 104 -10.73 -1.15 15.40
C ASN A 104 -10.52 0.22 16.08
N LEU A 105 -11.57 1.06 16.08
CA LEU A 105 -11.51 2.39 16.70
C LEU A 105 -11.74 2.37 18.23
N THR A 106 -12.05 1.21 18.81
CA THR A 106 -12.33 1.11 20.25
C THR A 106 -11.04 1.08 21.06
N ASN A 107 -10.04 0.32 20.61
CA ASN A 107 -8.77 0.16 21.34
C ASN A 107 -7.54 -0.06 20.43
N GLY A 108 -7.72 -0.06 19.11
CA GLY A 108 -6.64 -0.32 18.16
C GLY A 108 -6.10 -1.75 18.15
N ASN A 109 -6.75 -2.69 18.83
CA ASN A 109 -6.40 -4.11 18.78
C ASN A 109 -6.89 -4.73 17.46
N ASP A 110 -5.95 -4.96 16.53
CA ASP A 110 -6.23 -5.55 15.22
C ASP A 110 -5.83 -7.03 15.12
N GLN A 111 -6.03 -7.80 16.19
CA GLN A 111 -5.77 -9.25 16.21
C GLN A 111 -7.04 -10.06 16.01
N PHE A 112 -6.90 -11.33 15.63
CA PHE A 112 -8.01 -12.29 15.67
C PHE A 112 -8.57 -12.48 17.09
N ASP A 113 -9.75 -13.10 17.18
CA ASP A 113 -10.34 -13.62 18.42
C ASP A 113 -10.73 -12.53 19.43
N GLN A 114 -11.14 -11.37 18.91
CA GLN A 114 -11.68 -10.28 19.72
C GLN A 114 -12.97 -10.68 20.43
N LYS A 115 -13.12 -10.27 21.69
CA LYS A 115 -14.27 -10.60 22.54
C LYS A 115 -15.20 -9.41 22.84
N ASP A 116 -14.74 -8.20 22.53
CA ASP A 116 -15.44 -6.96 22.89
C ASP A 116 -16.37 -6.49 21.76
N ASP A 117 -17.37 -5.69 22.13
CA ASP A 117 -18.18 -4.93 21.18
C ASP A 117 -17.31 -3.84 20.54
N ILE A 118 -16.70 -4.16 19.40
CA ILE A 118 -15.81 -3.25 18.67
C ILE A 118 -16.62 -2.31 17.78
N LYS A 119 -16.23 -1.03 17.81
CA LYS A 119 -16.60 -0.07 16.77
C LYS A 119 -15.55 -0.10 15.66
N THR A 120 -15.95 -0.60 14.51
CA THR A 120 -15.08 -0.70 13.34
C THR A 120 -15.32 0.48 12.40
N LEU A 121 -14.24 1.10 11.94
CA LEU A 121 -14.24 1.96 10.77
C LEU A 121 -13.93 1.11 9.55
N PHE A 122 -14.78 1.15 8.53
CA PHE A 122 -14.42 0.80 7.18
C PHE A 122 -14.05 2.04 6.40
N VAL A 123 -12.99 1.96 5.59
CA VAL A 123 -12.61 2.99 4.63
C VAL A 123 -12.61 2.35 3.25
N PHE A 124 -13.15 3.06 2.27
CA PHE A 124 -13.26 2.64 0.88
C PHE A 124 -12.52 3.62 -0.01
N GLY A 125 -11.91 3.12 -1.08
CA GLY A 125 -11.35 3.92 -2.17
C GLY A 125 -12.42 4.60 -3.01
N ASP A 126 -12.19 4.63 -4.33
CA ASP A 126 -13.11 5.26 -5.27
C ASP A 126 -14.53 4.70 -5.02
N THR A 127 -15.51 5.58 -4.90
CA THR A 127 -16.85 5.23 -4.40
C THR A 127 -17.94 5.79 -5.31
N PHE A 128 -18.77 4.93 -5.90
CA PHE A 128 -19.96 5.39 -6.61
C PHE A 128 -21.01 5.96 -5.65
N VAL A 129 -21.43 7.19 -5.92
CA VAL A 129 -22.53 7.85 -5.24
C VAL A 129 -23.65 8.18 -6.23
N GLY A 130 -24.87 7.72 -5.97
CA GLY A 130 -26.02 7.99 -6.82
C GLY A 130 -27.18 7.04 -6.57
N ARG A 131 -28.12 7.02 -7.52
CA ARG A 131 -29.26 6.09 -7.51
C ARG A 131 -29.08 5.02 -8.58
N SER A 132 -29.59 3.83 -8.34
CA SER A 132 -29.67 2.77 -9.35
C SER A 132 -31.06 2.15 -9.39
N ASP A 133 -31.42 1.60 -10.56
CA ASP A 133 -32.65 0.84 -10.73
C ASP A 133 -32.60 -0.46 -9.91
N GLU A 134 -33.71 -0.82 -9.27
CA GLU A 134 -33.77 -2.03 -8.43
C GLU A 134 -33.87 -3.32 -9.24
N LYS A 135 -34.35 -3.26 -10.49
CA LYS A 135 -34.59 -4.42 -11.36
C LYS A 135 -33.49 -4.58 -12.40
N THR A 136 -33.13 -3.49 -13.09
CA THR A 136 -32.11 -3.52 -14.15
C THR A 136 -30.70 -3.32 -13.62
N TYR A 137 -30.58 -2.82 -12.39
CA TYR A 137 -29.31 -2.45 -11.74
C TYR A 137 -28.57 -1.30 -12.40
N GLN A 138 -29.13 -0.67 -13.42
CA GLN A 138 -28.55 0.48 -14.10
C GLN A 138 -28.39 1.66 -13.14
N ARG A 139 -27.21 2.29 -13.13
CA ARG A 139 -26.95 3.54 -12.42
C ARG A 139 -27.59 4.70 -13.18
N PHE A 140 -28.30 5.58 -12.47
CA PHE A 140 -28.90 6.78 -13.05
C PHE A 140 -28.00 7.99 -12.86
N GLN A 141 -27.97 8.86 -13.86
CA GLN A 141 -27.34 10.17 -13.76
C GLN A 141 -28.22 11.13 -12.92
N PRO A 142 -27.62 12.11 -12.21
CA PRO A 142 -26.18 12.27 -12.00
C PRO A 142 -25.63 11.24 -11.02
N HIS A 143 -24.39 10.81 -11.26
CA HIS A 143 -23.61 10.04 -10.30
C HIS A 143 -22.27 10.74 -10.02
N LEU A 144 -21.67 10.44 -8.89
CA LEU A 144 -20.39 10.99 -8.45
C LEU A 144 -19.45 9.86 -8.07
N MET A 145 -18.15 10.13 -8.08
CA MET A 145 -17.12 9.18 -7.66
C MET A 145 -16.05 9.86 -6.81
N PRO A 146 -16.34 10.25 -5.55
CA PRO A 146 -15.30 10.68 -4.62
C PRO A 146 -14.26 9.56 -4.41
N ASN A 147 -12.99 9.93 -4.28
CA ASN A 147 -11.88 8.96 -4.19
C ASN A 147 -11.78 8.20 -2.86
N ASN A 148 -12.61 8.57 -1.88
CA ASN A 148 -12.78 7.78 -0.68
C ASN A 148 -14.10 8.08 0.03
N SER A 149 -14.61 7.05 0.69
CA SER A 149 -15.74 7.13 1.61
C SER A 149 -15.47 6.27 2.85
N ILE A 150 -16.35 6.35 3.85
CA ILE A 150 -16.21 5.57 5.08
C ILE A 150 -17.52 4.92 5.49
N ALA A 151 -17.46 3.89 6.33
CA ALA A 151 -18.62 3.40 7.06
C ALA A 151 -18.23 3.04 8.49
N TYR A 152 -19.18 3.16 9.41
CA TYR A 152 -19.01 2.70 10.79
C TYR A 152 -19.83 1.45 11.02
N LYS A 153 -19.20 0.41 11.57
CA LYS A 153 -19.88 -0.80 11.99
C LYS A 153 -19.87 -0.91 13.52
N VAL A 154 -21.06 -1.12 14.09
CA VAL A 154 -21.25 -1.47 15.49
C VAL A 154 -22.19 -2.67 15.52
N LYS A 155 -21.73 -3.78 16.10
CA LYS A 155 -22.44 -5.07 16.03
C LYS A 155 -22.77 -5.40 14.56
N ASP A 156 -24.05 -5.56 14.25
CA ASP A 156 -24.54 -5.89 12.91
C ASP A 156 -24.93 -4.69 12.04
N HIS A 157 -24.96 -3.48 12.61
CA HIS A 157 -25.33 -2.27 11.88
C HIS A 157 -24.11 -1.66 11.20
N ILE A 158 -24.25 -1.30 9.92
CA ILE A 158 -23.25 -0.61 9.11
C ILE A 158 -23.85 0.72 8.63
N ASP A 159 -23.19 1.81 8.95
CA ASP A 159 -23.60 3.18 8.66
C ASP A 159 -22.62 3.83 7.68
N PHE A 160 -22.97 3.84 6.39
CA PHE A 160 -22.17 4.45 5.33
C PHE A 160 -22.24 5.98 5.41
N LYS A 161 -21.09 6.65 5.33
CA LYS A 161 -20.95 8.10 5.38
C LYS A 161 -20.38 8.64 4.08
N LEU A 162 -20.95 9.76 3.66
CA LEU A 162 -20.46 10.61 2.58
C LEU A 162 -20.07 11.97 3.17
N ASN A 163 -19.01 12.58 2.67
CA ASN A 163 -18.52 13.86 3.18
C ASN A 163 -19.25 15.03 2.51
N TRP A 164 -20.42 15.37 3.05
CA TRP A 164 -21.21 16.51 2.60
C TRP A 164 -20.57 17.83 3.05
N GLN A 165 -20.35 18.73 2.10
CA GLN A 165 -19.89 20.08 2.33
C GLN A 165 -21.07 21.02 2.63
N GLU A 166 -20.80 22.21 3.16
CA GLU A 166 -21.84 23.18 3.55
C GLU A 166 -22.74 23.60 2.38
N ASN A 167 -22.19 23.64 1.16
CA ASN A 167 -22.91 23.96 -0.08
C ASN A 167 -23.69 22.76 -0.68
N GLY A 168 -23.65 21.59 -0.03
CA GLY A 168 -24.29 20.35 -0.49
C GLY A 168 -23.44 19.50 -1.43
N GLU A 169 -22.21 19.90 -1.76
CA GLU A 169 -21.25 19.09 -2.52
C GLU A 169 -20.84 17.84 -1.74
N ILE A 170 -20.48 16.76 -2.46
CA ILE A 170 -19.90 15.56 -1.87
C ILE A 170 -18.42 15.51 -2.23
N ALA A 171 -17.56 15.60 -1.22
CA ALA A 171 -16.13 15.48 -1.37
C ALA A 171 -15.63 14.12 -0.86
N ALA A 172 -14.34 13.86 -1.07
CA ALA A 172 -13.62 12.80 -0.36
C ALA A 172 -13.35 13.22 1.10
N PHE A 173 -13.21 12.26 2.02
CA PHE A 173 -12.78 12.55 3.41
C PHE A 173 -11.28 12.89 3.49
N TYR A 174 -10.49 12.30 2.60
CA TYR A 174 -9.05 12.48 2.49
C TYR A 174 -8.69 12.93 1.08
N GLN A 175 -7.83 13.95 0.96
CA GLN A 175 -7.37 14.54 -0.29
C GLN A 175 -5.92 15.00 -0.12
N MET A 176 -5.20 15.18 -1.22
CA MET A 176 -3.88 15.79 -1.19
C MET A 176 -3.96 17.26 -0.76
N ASP A 177 -3.22 17.62 0.28
CA ASP A 177 -3.00 19.01 0.63
C ASP A 177 -2.13 19.65 -0.46
N LYS A 178 -2.50 20.86 -0.91
CA LYS A 178 -1.87 21.54 -2.06
C LYS A 178 -0.35 21.60 -1.99
N VAL A 179 0.23 21.76 -0.80
CA VAL A 179 1.68 21.84 -0.57
C VAL A 179 2.43 20.56 -0.94
N PHE A 180 1.74 19.41 -1.01
CA PHE A 180 2.29 18.12 -1.40
C PHE A 180 1.89 17.69 -2.82
N ASP A 181 1.14 18.55 -3.52
CA ASP A 181 0.67 18.33 -4.90
C ASP A 181 1.31 19.32 -5.90
N GLU A 182 2.36 20.03 -5.47
CA GLU A 182 3.09 20.97 -6.30
C GLU A 182 4.05 20.25 -7.26
N SER A 183 4.27 20.84 -8.43
CA SER A 183 5.27 20.43 -9.42
C SER A 183 5.98 21.64 -10.06
N GLY A 184 6.89 21.38 -11.00
CA GLY A 184 7.80 22.37 -11.57
C GLY A 184 9.14 22.42 -10.85
N SER A 185 9.73 23.61 -10.76
CA SER A 185 11.12 23.81 -10.27
C SER A 185 11.20 23.99 -8.74
N ILE A 186 10.41 23.21 -8.01
CA ILE A 186 10.21 23.35 -6.57
C ILE A 186 11.35 22.73 -5.75
N ALA A 187 11.53 23.24 -4.53
CA ALA A 187 12.60 22.77 -3.63
C ALA A 187 12.45 21.29 -3.23
N GLN A 188 11.22 20.76 -3.19
CA GLN A 188 10.96 19.36 -2.85
C GLN A 188 11.70 18.38 -3.77
N ASN A 189 11.89 18.73 -5.04
CA ASN A 189 12.60 17.89 -6.00
C ASN A 189 14.05 17.58 -5.57
N LEU A 190 14.68 18.47 -4.80
CA LEU A 190 16.05 18.29 -4.30
C LEU A 190 16.21 17.06 -3.40
N VAL A 191 15.13 16.65 -2.73
CA VAL A 191 15.11 15.54 -1.78
C VAL A 191 14.20 14.39 -2.23
N THR A 192 13.72 14.44 -3.47
CA THR A 192 12.95 13.36 -4.08
C THR A 192 13.92 12.43 -4.82
N TYR A 193 14.13 11.23 -4.28
CA TYR A 193 15.14 10.28 -4.77
C TYR A 193 14.50 9.02 -5.34
N ASN A 194 15.24 8.31 -6.20
CA ASN A 194 14.88 6.97 -6.70
C ASN A 194 13.46 6.90 -7.27
N GLN A 195 13.08 7.90 -8.07
CA GLN A 195 11.81 7.91 -8.79
C GLN A 195 11.95 7.16 -10.11
N LYS A 196 10.81 6.75 -10.68
CA LYS A 196 10.76 6.07 -11.98
C LYS A 196 11.26 6.97 -13.11
N ASP A 197 10.82 8.23 -13.07
CA ASP A 197 11.23 9.27 -14.00
C ASP A 197 12.14 10.27 -13.27
N ASP A 198 13.02 10.94 -14.03
CA ASP A 198 13.85 12.02 -13.49
C ASP A 198 12.95 13.17 -13.00
N VAL A 199 13.28 13.73 -11.83
CA VAL A 199 12.60 14.92 -11.29
C VAL A 199 13.28 16.19 -11.77
N ASP A 200 12.49 17.23 -12.04
CA ASP A 200 13.01 18.52 -12.46
C ASP A 200 13.98 19.11 -11.41
N PRO A 201 15.06 19.80 -11.82
CA PRO A 201 15.90 20.51 -10.87
C PRO A 201 15.15 21.65 -10.19
N TYR A 202 15.66 22.05 -9.03
CA TYR A 202 15.23 23.30 -8.41
C TYR A 202 15.82 24.49 -9.16
N LEU A 203 14.99 25.51 -9.41
CA LEU A 203 15.41 26.81 -9.95
C LEU A 203 14.68 27.93 -9.20
N SER A 204 15.42 28.96 -8.82
CA SER A 204 14.85 30.23 -8.37
C SER A 204 14.19 30.96 -9.54
N GLY A 205 13.31 31.92 -9.26
CA GLY A 205 12.99 32.98 -10.20
C GLY A 205 14.19 33.87 -10.51
N TYR A 206 14.01 34.80 -11.44
CA TYR A 206 15.06 35.71 -11.90
C TYR A 206 15.41 36.76 -10.83
N HIS A 207 16.72 36.96 -10.61
CA HIS A 207 17.30 37.97 -9.73
C HIS A 207 16.64 38.06 -8.34
N PRO A 208 16.59 36.95 -7.57
CA PRO A 208 16.06 36.99 -6.22
C PRO A 208 16.85 38.00 -5.36
N ASN A 209 16.18 38.67 -4.43
CA ASN A 209 16.85 39.59 -3.50
C ASN A 209 17.76 38.87 -2.49
N HIS A 210 17.32 37.69 -2.06
CA HIS A 210 18.04 36.73 -1.23
C HIS A 210 17.39 35.36 -1.49
N LEU A 211 18.15 34.28 -1.33
CA LEU A 211 17.66 32.93 -1.54
C LEU A 211 17.84 32.08 -0.28
N GLU A 212 16.76 31.42 0.14
CA GLU A 212 16.77 30.48 1.24
C GLU A 212 16.11 29.16 0.82
N ILE A 213 16.82 28.06 1.02
CA ILE A 213 16.29 26.70 0.85
C ILE A 213 16.34 26.01 2.21
N VAL A 214 15.19 25.58 2.72
CA VAL A 214 15.03 24.97 4.05
C VAL A 214 14.63 23.50 3.92
N PHE A 215 15.35 22.64 4.62
CA PHE A 215 15.10 21.21 4.75
C PHE A 215 14.65 20.89 6.17
N ASP A 216 13.41 20.39 6.34
CA ASP A 216 12.87 19.89 7.62
C ASP A 216 12.99 18.36 7.64
N LEU A 217 13.82 17.83 8.54
CA LEU A 217 14.01 16.39 8.79
C LEU A 217 12.96 15.82 9.77
N HIS A 218 11.88 16.57 10.03
CA HIS A 218 10.72 16.30 10.90
C HIS A 218 11.02 16.21 12.41
N LYS A 219 12.24 15.86 12.80
CA LYS A 219 12.74 15.87 14.18
C LYS A 219 14.24 16.17 14.19
N PRO A 220 14.84 16.52 15.34
CA PRO A 220 16.29 16.64 15.44
C PRO A 220 16.99 15.34 15.04
N GLN A 221 17.90 15.44 14.06
CA GLN A 221 18.67 14.32 13.53
C GLN A 221 20.16 14.65 13.60
N ALA A 222 20.98 13.67 13.99
CA ALA A 222 22.43 13.79 13.90
C ALA A 222 22.87 13.70 12.44
N ILE A 223 23.57 14.70 11.93
CA ILE A 223 23.99 14.76 10.53
C ILE A 223 25.52 14.76 10.52
N THR A 224 26.12 13.70 9.97
CA THR A 224 27.58 13.65 9.82
C THR A 224 28.00 14.51 8.63
N HIS A 225 27.35 14.32 7.49
CA HIS A 225 27.64 15.05 6.27
C HIS A 225 26.42 15.17 5.36
N MET A 226 26.52 16.09 4.40
CA MET A 226 25.58 16.26 3.30
C MET A 226 26.29 16.21 1.95
N HIS A 227 25.59 15.73 0.93
CA HIS A 227 26.01 15.84 -0.47
C HIS A 227 25.16 16.89 -1.16
N ILE A 228 25.80 17.87 -1.81
CA ILE A 228 25.11 18.86 -2.65
C ILE A 228 25.50 18.64 -4.11
N TYR A 229 24.53 18.22 -4.91
CA TYR A 229 24.65 18.12 -6.36
C TYR A 229 24.24 19.46 -6.95
N ASN A 230 25.24 20.23 -7.39
CA ASN A 230 25.04 21.56 -7.90
C ASN A 230 24.40 21.53 -9.31
N TYR A 231 23.80 22.64 -9.73
CA TYR A 231 23.01 22.69 -10.97
C TYR A 231 23.81 22.26 -12.21
N PHE A 232 23.20 21.38 -12.99
CA PHE A 232 23.67 20.90 -14.27
C PHE A 232 22.45 20.57 -15.15
N SER A 233 22.55 20.89 -16.43
CA SER A 233 21.60 20.49 -17.46
C SER A 233 22.36 19.86 -18.62
N LYS A 234 21.85 18.74 -19.13
CA LYS A 234 22.41 18.07 -20.31
C LYS A 234 22.17 18.86 -21.61
N GLU A 235 21.33 19.89 -21.58
CA GLU A 235 21.01 20.71 -22.75
C GLU A 235 22.21 21.58 -23.18
N SER A 236 22.98 22.10 -22.22
CA SER A 236 24.19 22.90 -22.47
C SER A 236 25.02 23.05 -21.21
N ASP A 237 26.34 22.90 -21.34
CA ASP A 237 27.31 23.12 -20.27
C ASP A 237 27.25 24.55 -19.71
N GLU A 238 26.82 25.53 -20.51
CA GLU A 238 26.66 26.92 -20.06
C GLU A 238 25.63 27.04 -18.94
N LEU A 239 24.60 26.18 -18.93
CA LEU A 239 23.54 26.24 -17.93
C LEU A 239 24.02 25.83 -16.55
N ALA A 240 25.12 25.08 -16.43
CA ALA A 240 25.75 24.76 -15.15
C ALA A 240 26.14 26.03 -14.36
N LYS A 241 26.30 27.18 -15.05
CA LYS A 241 26.60 28.46 -14.42
C LYS A 241 25.47 29.00 -13.51
N ARG A 242 24.23 28.48 -13.66
CA ARG A 242 23.11 28.73 -12.74
C ARG A 242 23.34 28.12 -11.35
N GLY A 243 24.32 27.21 -11.21
CA GLY A 243 24.63 26.57 -9.94
C GLY A 243 25.02 27.56 -8.85
N LEU A 244 24.72 27.20 -7.61
CA LEU A 244 25.15 27.97 -6.44
C LEU A 244 26.68 27.95 -6.32
N LYS A 245 27.29 29.05 -5.87
CA LYS A 245 28.74 29.16 -5.63
C LYS A 245 29.01 29.34 -4.14
N ASN A 246 28.83 30.54 -3.60
CA ASN A 246 29.06 30.80 -2.17
C ASN A 246 27.76 30.68 -1.37
N ILE A 247 27.74 29.79 -0.39
CA ILE A 247 26.56 29.49 0.44
C ILE A 247 26.89 29.57 1.93
N VAL A 248 25.88 29.91 2.74
CA VAL A 248 25.92 29.79 4.20
C VAL A 248 24.97 28.68 4.63
N ILE A 249 25.48 27.71 5.37
CA ILE A 249 24.71 26.59 5.93
C ILE A 249 24.38 26.90 7.38
N LEU A 250 23.10 26.85 7.72
CA LEU A 250 22.58 27.16 9.03
C LEU A 250 21.76 25.99 9.58
N GLY A 251 21.81 25.78 10.89
CA GLY A 251 21.02 24.75 11.60
C GLY A 251 20.05 25.38 12.58
N SER A 252 18.86 24.78 12.73
CA SER A 252 17.86 25.16 13.74
C SER A 252 17.06 23.95 14.22
N ASN A 253 16.45 24.07 15.40
CA ASN A 253 15.51 23.07 15.93
C ASN A 253 14.07 23.58 16.02
N ASP A 254 13.82 24.87 15.73
CA ASP A 254 12.52 25.52 15.91
C ASP A 254 12.12 26.47 14.75
N GLN A 255 12.94 26.55 13.71
CA GLN A 255 12.85 27.49 12.57
C GLN A 255 12.99 28.97 12.90
N LYS A 256 13.27 29.34 14.15
CA LYS A 256 13.40 30.74 14.57
C LYS A 256 14.85 31.06 14.80
N ASP A 257 15.50 30.27 15.65
CA ASP A 257 16.89 30.47 16.02
C ASP A 257 17.79 29.61 15.13
N TYR A 258 18.44 30.26 14.17
CA TYR A 258 19.40 29.63 13.27
C TYR A 258 20.84 29.91 13.72
N LYS A 259 21.61 28.84 13.94
CA LYS A 259 23.05 28.90 14.17
C LYS A 259 23.79 28.68 12.85
N LYS A 260 24.77 29.54 12.55
CA LYS A 260 25.68 29.33 11.42
C LYS A 260 26.52 28.09 11.70
N ILE A 261 26.44 27.11 10.81
CA ILE A 261 27.26 25.89 10.84
C ILE A 261 28.55 26.16 10.05
N LYS A 262 28.41 26.58 8.79
CA LYS A 262 29.54 26.68 7.86
C LYS A 262 29.27 27.63 6.70
N GLU A 263 30.33 28.26 6.19
CA GLU A 263 30.35 28.91 4.88
C GLU A 263 31.09 27.99 3.90
N TYR A 264 30.56 27.82 2.69
CA TYR A 264 31.11 26.87 1.72
C TYR A 264 31.04 27.44 0.31
N THR A 265 32.09 27.20 -0.47
CA THR A 265 32.13 27.50 -1.91
C THR A 265 31.97 26.19 -2.67
N LEU A 266 30.78 25.99 -3.24
CA LEU A 266 30.49 24.86 -4.13
C LEU A 266 31.34 24.95 -5.39
N LYS A 267 31.50 23.82 -6.10
CA LYS A 267 32.10 23.79 -7.44
C LYS A 267 31.01 23.84 -8.50
N MET A 268 31.35 24.38 -9.68
CA MET A 268 30.47 24.30 -10.83
C MET A 268 30.43 22.84 -11.30
N SER A 269 29.24 22.30 -11.53
CA SER A 269 29.09 20.94 -12.03
C SER A 269 29.50 20.84 -13.50
N THR A 270 30.16 19.76 -13.88
CA THR A 270 30.37 19.37 -15.30
C THR A 270 29.56 18.13 -15.67
N SER A 271 28.90 17.50 -14.69
CA SER A 271 28.01 16.35 -14.85
C SER A 271 26.90 16.36 -13.80
N ILE A 272 25.78 15.71 -14.10
CA ILE A 272 24.65 15.51 -13.18
C ILE A 272 25.02 14.73 -11.91
N ASN A 273 26.13 13.98 -11.97
CA ASN A 273 26.62 13.16 -10.86
C ASN A 273 27.67 13.86 -10.00
N ASP A 274 28.06 15.09 -10.33
CA ASP A 274 29.03 15.83 -9.53
C ASP A 274 28.37 16.34 -8.25
N PHE A 275 29.06 16.18 -7.12
CA PHE A 275 28.60 16.71 -5.84
C PHE A 275 29.78 17.08 -4.94
N ASP A 276 29.52 18.04 -4.07
CA ASP A 276 30.38 18.38 -2.94
C ASP A 276 29.95 17.58 -1.70
N VAL A 277 30.93 17.08 -0.94
CA VAL A 277 30.71 16.46 0.38
C VAL A 277 31.04 17.48 1.45
N ILE A 278 30.04 17.84 2.27
CA ILE A 278 30.16 18.86 3.31
C ILE A 278 29.94 18.23 4.68
N GLN A 279 30.97 18.23 5.52
CA GLN A 279 30.87 17.80 6.92
C GLN A 279 30.02 18.78 7.73
N ILE A 280 29.11 18.23 8.53
CA ILE A 280 28.19 18.96 9.41
C ILE A 280 28.47 18.62 10.87
N GLU A 281 28.53 17.33 11.21
CA GLU A 281 28.85 16.80 12.56
C GLU A 281 28.03 17.42 13.72
N GLU A 282 26.80 17.84 13.43
CA GLU A 282 25.90 18.48 14.39
C GLU A 282 24.48 17.87 14.30
N THR A 283 23.64 18.15 15.32
CA THR A 283 22.25 17.66 15.39
C THR A 283 21.27 18.80 15.19
N TYR A 284 20.45 18.71 14.14
CA TYR A 284 19.41 19.70 13.84
C TYR A 284 18.17 19.05 13.25
N ARG A 285 17.01 19.69 13.44
CA ARG A 285 15.79 19.38 12.69
C ARG A 285 15.77 20.09 11.34
N TYR A 286 16.23 21.33 11.31
CA TYR A 286 16.20 22.19 10.13
C TYR A 286 17.60 22.50 9.67
N ILE A 287 17.86 22.28 8.38
CA ILE A 287 19.05 22.79 7.69
C ILE A 287 18.59 23.82 6.67
N LYS A 288 19.25 24.98 6.66
CA LYS A 288 18.98 26.06 5.71
C LYS A 288 20.22 26.42 4.92
N LEU A 289 20.08 26.48 3.61
CA LEU A 289 21.05 27.11 2.71
C LEU A 289 20.61 28.56 2.49
N SER A 290 21.50 29.50 2.80
CA SER A 290 21.28 30.93 2.58
C SER A 290 22.30 31.46 1.58
N VAL A 291 21.84 32.22 0.60
CA VAL A 291 22.66 32.77 -0.51
C VAL A 291 22.38 34.26 -0.69
N GLU A 292 23.45 35.06 -0.71
CA GLU A 292 23.42 36.52 -0.88
C GLU A 292 23.49 36.93 -2.35
N THR A 293 22.39 36.71 -3.05
CA THR A 293 22.24 36.72 -4.52
C THR A 293 22.53 38.05 -5.21
N LYS A 294 22.67 39.16 -4.48
CA LYS A 294 23.09 40.47 -5.02
C LYS A 294 24.57 40.54 -5.34
N THR A 295 25.36 39.59 -4.84
CA THR A 295 26.78 39.50 -5.15
C THR A 295 26.98 38.70 -6.43
N LYS A 296 27.83 39.18 -7.35
CA LYS A 296 28.18 38.43 -8.59
C LYS A 296 28.90 37.11 -8.31
N ASP A 297 29.25 36.85 -7.05
CA ASP A 297 29.93 35.63 -6.60
C ASP A 297 28.99 34.57 -6.01
N SER A 298 27.67 34.75 -6.09
CA SER A 298 26.69 33.79 -5.55
C SER A 298 26.37 32.63 -6.49
N ASN A 299 26.61 32.79 -7.79
CA ASN A 299 26.59 31.75 -8.81
C ASN A 299 27.84 31.89 -9.71
N TYR A 300 27.87 31.27 -10.89
CA TYR A 300 29.00 31.37 -11.83
C TYR A 300 28.71 32.33 -12.99
N ASN A 301 27.97 33.41 -12.73
CA ASN A 301 27.84 34.49 -13.70
C ASN A 301 29.21 35.08 -14.04
N ASP A 302 29.39 35.42 -15.32
CA ASP A 302 30.61 36.01 -15.87
C ASP A 302 30.27 37.06 -16.95
N GLN A 303 31.27 37.56 -17.67
CA GLN A 303 31.05 38.58 -18.70
C GLN A 303 30.15 38.11 -19.85
N THR A 304 30.03 36.81 -20.05
CA THR A 304 29.27 36.18 -21.14
C THR A 304 27.97 35.53 -20.65
N PHE A 305 27.74 35.47 -19.34
CA PHE A 305 26.60 34.79 -18.73
C PHE A 305 26.13 35.55 -17.48
N ASP A 306 24.98 36.23 -17.58
CA ASP A 306 24.34 36.94 -16.47
C ASP A 306 22.82 36.77 -16.54
N GLU A 307 22.35 35.57 -16.18
CA GLU A 307 20.92 35.22 -16.27
C GLU A 307 20.14 35.52 -14.98
N GLY A 308 20.82 35.51 -13.83
CA GLY A 308 20.20 35.79 -12.53
C GLY A 308 19.35 34.66 -11.94
N LEU A 309 19.44 33.45 -12.51
CA LEU A 309 18.85 32.23 -11.95
C LEU A 309 19.85 31.51 -11.05
N PHE A 310 19.31 30.83 -10.04
CA PHE A 310 20.04 30.02 -9.08
C PHE A 310 19.40 28.64 -9.01
N GLY A 311 20.20 27.57 -9.14
CA GLY A 311 19.67 26.22 -9.19
C GLY A 311 20.48 25.20 -8.40
N LEU A 312 19.84 24.06 -8.16
CA LEU A 312 20.45 22.84 -7.60
C LEU A 312 19.74 21.62 -8.18
N ASN A 313 20.44 20.50 -8.37
CA ASN A 313 19.80 19.25 -8.81
C ASN A 313 19.35 18.38 -7.64
N LYS A 314 20.15 18.28 -6.57
CA LYS A 314 19.89 17.32 -5.48
C LYS A 314 20.64 17.67 -4.22
N VAL A 315 20.06 17.37 -3.07
CA VAL A 315 20.73 17.44 -1.77
C VAL A 315 20.46 16.14 -1.02
N LYS A 316 21.47 15.52 -0.41
CA LYS A 316 21.32 14.31 0.41
C LYS A 316 21.93 14.55 1.79
N PHE A 317 21.30 14.02 2.83
CA PHE A 317 21.75 14.11 4.21
C PHE A 317 22.08 12.72 4.75
N PHE A 318 23.14 12.61 5.55
CA PHE A 318 23.61 11.33 6.06
C PHE A 318 23.92 11.39 7.55
N ASN A 319 23.73 10.24 8.21
CA ASN A 319 24.37 9.89 9.47
C ASN A 319 25.20 8.63 9.24
N ASP A 320 26.51 8.75 9.30
CA ASP A 320 27.46 7.76 8.79
C ASP A 320 27.07 7.26 7.39
N THR A 321 26.63 6.00 7.27
CA THR A 321 26.20 5.38 6.00
C THR A 321 24.70 5.46 5.76
N LYS A 322 23.91 5.88 6.75
CA LYS A 322 22.45 5.99 6.65
C LYS A 322 22.08 7.29 5.96
N GLN A 323 21.44 7.19 4.79
CA GLN A 323 20.84 8.34 4.11
C GLN A 323 19.48 8.66 4.73
N TYR A 324 19.23 9.94 5.05
CA TYR A 324 17.90 10.44 5.38
C TYR A 324 17.08 10.68 4.11
N ARG A 325 15.80 10.30 4.15
CA ARG A 325 14.86 10.36 3.02
C ARG A 325 13.57 11.08 3.40
N ASP A 326 13.19 11.07 4.67
CA ASP A 326 11.97 11.67 5.19
C ASP A 326 12.20 13.17 5.43
N ILE A 327 12.20 13.93 4.33
CA ILE A 327 12.59 15.34 4.31
C ILE A 327 11.57 16.16 3.54
N LYS A 328 11.09 17.24 4.17
CA LYS A 328 10.33 18.29 3.48
C LYS A 328 11.29 19.42 3.10
N ALA A 329 11.33 19.79 1.82
CA ALA A 329 12.12 20.93 1.37
C ALA A 329 11.22 22.07 0.89
N SER A 330 11.63 23.31 1.19
CA SER A 330 10.92 24.53 0.80
C SER A 330 11.91 25.62 0.44
N SER A 331 11.46 26.59 -0.35
CA SER A 331 12.27 27.77 -0.69
C SER A 331 11.41 29.03 -0.67
N ASN A 332 12.03 30.16 -0.36
CA ASN A 332 11.42 31.48 -0.46
C ASN A 332 11.30 31.98 -1.92
N ASN A 333 11.89 31.27 -2.88
CA ASN A 333 11.93 31.67 -4.28
C ASN A 333 11.95 30.46 -5.23
N ILE A 334 11.14 30.50 -6.29
CA ILE A 334 10.99 29.42 -7.28
C ILE A 334 10.71 30.02 -8.65
N LEU A 335 11.14 29.37 -9.73
CA LEU A 335 10.88 29.83 -11.10
C LEU A 335 9.45 29.49 -11.55
N LEU A 336 9.03 28.26 -11.29
CA LEU A 336 7.77 27.70 -11.77
C LEU A 336 7.15 26.82 -10.68
N LYS A 337 5.86 27.06 -10.42
CA LYS A 337 5.00 26.23 -9.60
C LYS A 337 3.74 25.91 -10.38
N ASP A 338 3.44 24.61 -10.47
CA ASP A 338 2.18 24.11 -10.97
C ASP A 338 1.57 23.13 -9.95
N TYR A 339 0.37 22.63 -10.23
CA TYR A 339 -0.30 21.59 -9.45
C TYR A 339 -0.57 20.37 -10.32
N ASP A 340 -0.21 19.22 -9.75
CA ASP A 340 -0.33 17.94 -10.44
C ASP A 340 -1.74 17.36 -10.41
N HIS A 341 -2.64 17.97 -9.63
CA HIS A 341 -4.04 17.57 -9.45
C HIS A 341 -4.17 16.11 -9.02
N SER A 342 -3.25 15.66 -8.17
CA SER A 342 -3.18 14.27 -7.73
C SER A 342 -4.35 13.93 -6.80
N TRP A 343 -4.85 12.71 -6.91
CA TRP A 343 -5.74 12.12 -5.91
C TRP A 343 -5.00 11.03 -5.13
N ILE A 344 -5.72 10.37 -4.24
CA ILE A 344 -5.16 9.29 -3.43
C ILE A 344 -5.90 7.98 -3.66
N TRP A 345 -5.14 6.89 -3.64
CA TRP A 345 -5.69 5.55 -3.46
C TRP A 345 -5.26 4.99 -2.13
N LEU A 346 -6.27 4.51 -1.41
CA LEU A 346 -6.14 4.00 -0.07
C LEU A 346 -5.21 2.77 -0.02
N GLN A 347 -4.27 2.76 0.93
CA GLN A 347 -3.60 1.52 1.34
C GLN A 347 -3.96 1.17 2.80
N ASP A 348 -3.19 0.31 3.46
CA ASP A 348 -3.48 -0.05 4.84
C ASP A 348 -3.14 1.06 5.83
N GLY A 349 -3.59 0.89 7.07
CA GLY A 349 -3.39 1.84 8.16
C GLY A 349 -3.20 1.14 9.50
N VAL A 350 -3.02 1.94 10.55
CA VAL A 350 -2.90 1.44 11.92
C VAL A 350 -3.45 2.47 12.90
N VAL A 351 -4.15 2.00 13.92
CA VAL A 351 -4.55 2.82 15.05
C VAL A 351 -3.45 2.77 16.10
N ILE A 352 -2.86 3.92 16.44
CA ILE A 352 -1.86 4.07 17.50
C ILE A 352 -2.40 5.10 18.47
N LYS A 353 -2.75 4.64 19.68
CA LYS A 353 -3.49 5.41 20.68
C LYS A 353 -4.76 6.00 20.04
N ASP A 354 -5.01 7.27 20.26
CA ASP A 354 -6.17 7.99 19.72
C ASP A 354 -5.92 8.56 18.31
N GLN A 355 -5.10 7.89 17.50
CA GLN A 355 -4.75 8.35 16.15
C GLN A 355 -4.85 7.21 15.14
N LEU A 356 -5.55 7.46 14.04
CA LEU A 356 -5.49 6.63 12.84
C LEU A 356 -4.38 7.14 11.93
N TYR A 357 -3.39 6.30 11.69
CA TYR A 357 -2.39 6.48 10.65
C TYR A 357 -2.82 5.76 9.39
N PHE A 358 -2.73 6.45 8.26
CA PHE A 358 -3.19 5.95 6.97
C PHE A 358 -2.16 6.27 5.89
N ILE A 359 -1.76 5.30 5.05
CA ILE A 359 -0.60 5.44 4.15
C ILE A 359 -0.98 5.28 2.66
N PRO A 360 -1.77 6.19 2.06
CA PRO A 360 -2.23 6.03 0.68
C PRO A 360 -1.15 6.27 -0.35
N MET A 361 -1.33 5.64 -1.52
CA MET A 361 -0.65 6.00 -2.75
C MET A 361 -1.13 7.36 -3.26
N VAL A 362 -0.21 8.16 -3.79
CA VAL A 362 -0.50 9.40 -4.53
C VAL A 362 -0.57 9.05 -6.00
N VAL A 363 -1.68 9.42 -6.65
CA VAL A 363 -2.05 8.97 -7.98
C VAL A 363 -2.26 10.16 -8.90
N ASN A 364 -1.76 10.05 -10.13
CA ASN A 364 -1.96 11.00 -11.21
C ASN A 364 -2.50 10.30 -12.45
N SER A 365 -3.18 11.06 -13.30
CA SER A 365 -3.65 10.57 -14.60
C SER A 365 -2.46 10.20 -15.50
N ASP A 366 -2.62 9.11 -16.25
CA ASP A 366 -1.73 8.73 -17.34
C ASP A 366 -2.57 8.38 -18.57
N SER A 367 -2.80 9.38 -19.43
CA SER A 367 -3.62 9.20 -20.63
C SER A 367 -2.97 8.32 -21.71
N THR A 368 -1.73 7.87 -21.51
CA THR A 368 -1.05 6.95 -22.44
C THR A 368 -1.47 5.50 -22.26
N GLN A 369 -2.11 5.17 -21.14
CA GLN A 369 -2.62 3.83 -20.84
C GLN A 369 -4.04 3.62 -21.42
N PRO A 370 -4.47 2.36 -21.62
CA PRO A 370 -5.84 2.06 -22.03
C PRO A 370 -6.88 2.43 -20.95
N GLU A 371 -8.16 2.53 -21.36
CA GLU A 371 -9.29 2.79 -20.46
C GLU A 371 -9.27 1.84 -19.24
N GLY A 372 -9.57 2.39 -18.06
CA GLY A 372 -9.54 1.65 -16.80
C GLY A 372 -8.12 1.47 -16.22
N LEU A 373 -7.08 1.88 -16.94
CA LEU A 373 -5.68 1.86 -16.49
C LEU A 373 -4.97 3.22 -16.61
N GLN A 374 -5.73 4.32 -16.78
CA GLN A 374 -5.22 5.67 -17.05
C GLN A 374 -4.66 6.39 -15.82
N PHE A 375 -3.76 5.74 -15.10
CA PHE A 375 -3.16 6.26 -13.88
C PHE A 375 -1.70 5.86 -13.74
N LYS A 376 -0.96 6.63 -12.95
CA LYS A 376 0.37 6.28 -12.47
C LYS A 376 0.50 6.62 -10.99
N ILE A 377 1.31 5.83 -10.28
CA ILE A 377 1.63 6.09 -8.88
C ILE A 377 2.84 7.04 -8.84
N LYS A 378 2.66 8.22 -8.24
CA LYS A 378 3.69 9.26 -8.11
C LYS A 378 4.48 9.13 -6.81
N GLY A 379 3.87 8.57 -5.77
CA GLY A 379 4.46 8.51 -4.45
C GLY A 379 3.50 7.95 -3.42
N VAL A 380 3.83 8.19 -2.15
CA VAL A 380 3.04 7.76 -1.01
C VAL A 380 2.91 8.91 -0.03
N SER A 381 1.72 9.07 0.55
CA SER A 381 1.46 10.05 1.60
C SER A 381 1.16 9.33 2.91
N MET A 382 1.31 10.03 4.03
CA MET A 382 0.90 9.57 5.35
C MET A 382 -0.05 10.60 5.96
N PHE A 383 -1.23 10.15 6.35
CA PHE A 383 -2.20 10.92 7.12
C PHE A 383 -2.19 10.44 8.58
N LYS A 384 -2.22 11.39 9.50
CA LYS A 384 -2.44 11.17 10.94
C LYS A 384 -3.73 11.86 11.34
N THR A 385 -4.75 11.06 11.68
CA THR A 385 -6.10 11.55 11.96
C THR A 385 -6.48 11.29 13.41
N PRO A 386 -6.89 12.32 14.17
CA PRO A 386 -7.39 12.10 15.52
C PRO A 386 -8.63 11.21 15.55
N ILE A 387 -8.71 10.37 16.57
CA ILE A 387 -9.89 9.59 16.92
C ILE A 387 -10.48 10.21 18.19
N GLU A 388 -11.71 10.68 18.11
CA GLU A 388 -12.45 11.25 19.24
C GLU A 388 -13.78 10.50 19.37
N ASN A 389 -14.10 9.98 20.56
CA ASN A 389 -15.33 9.20 20.79
C ASN A 389 -15.53 8.03 19.81
N ASN A 390 -14.44 7.29 19.54
CA ASN A 390 -14.39 6.18 18.58
C ASN A 390 -14.88 6.59 17.18
N GLN A 391 -14.55 7.82 16.75
CA GLN A 391 -14.80 8.33 15.40
C GLN A 391 -13.56 9.09 14.92
N ILE A 392 -13.22 8.96 13.65
CA ILE A 392 -12.15 9.77 13.07
C ILE A 392 -12.61 11.22 12.93
N VAL A 393 -11.67 12.15 13.00
CA VAL A 393 -11.89 13.59 12.84
C VAL A 393 -11.08 14.12 11.64
N PRO A 394 -11.46 13.82 10.38
CA PRO A 394 -10.63 14.03 9.20
C PRO A 394 -10.21 15.49 8.95
N HIS A 395 -11.02 16.47 9.37
CA HIS A 395 -10.70 17.90 9.23
C HIS A 395 -9.55 18.35 10.15
N LYS A 396 -9.20 17.56 11.18
CA LYS A 396 -8.02 17.80 12.06
C LYS A 396 -6.81 16.96 11.66
N ARG A 397 -6.86 16.27 10.51
CA ARG A 397 -5.76 15.42 10.08
C ARG A 397 -4.50 16.24 9.83
N MET A 398 -3.35 15.61 10.01
CA MET A 398 -2.08 16.10 9.47
C MET A 398 -1.68 15.21 8.29
N GLN A 399 -1.07 15.81 7.27
CA GLN A 399 -0.52 15.10 6.12
C GLN A 399 0.99 15.35 6.00
N LYS A 400 1.70 14.33 5.55
CA LYS A 400 3.04 14.47 4.98
C LYS A 400 3.28 13.47 3.85
N MET A 401 4.38 13.62 3.13
CA MET A 401 4.86 12.58 2.22
C MET A 401 5.57 11.45 2.99
N ALA A 402 5.54 10.24 2.45
CA ALA A 402 6.25 9.08 2.96
C ALA A 402 7.15 8.51 1.84
N PRO A 403 8.48 8.58 1.95
CA PRO A 403 9.42 8.17 0.89
C PRO A 403 9.60 6.64 0.83
N ILE A 404 8.49 5.90 0.75
CA ILE A 404 8.43 4.43 0.77
C ILE A 404 8.00 3.81 -0.57
N LEU A 405 7.97 4.63 -1.62
CA LEU A 405 7.99 4.20 -3.03
C LEU A 405 9.36 4.55 -3.60
N VAL A 406 10.11 3.53 -4.03
CA VAL A 406 11.43 3.72 -4.64
C VAL A 406 11.65 2.76 -5.80
N TYR A 407 12.48 3.20 -6.74
CA TYR A 407 12.86 2.45 -7.93
C TYR A 407 14.38 2.20 -7.93
N ASP A 408 14.78 0.98 -8.28
CA ASP A 408 16.16 0.60 -8.57
C ASP A 408 16.19 -0.32 -9.78
N LYS A 409 16.82 0.15 -10.86
CA LYS A 409 16.86 -0.53 -12.17
C LYS A 409 15.43 -0.89 -12.61
N ASP A 410 15.17 -2.17 -12.87
CA ASP A 410 13.86 -2.69 -13.31
C ASP A 410 12.95 -3.08 -12.13
N SER A 411 13.27 -2.65 -10.91
CA SER A 411 12.49 -2.98 -9.71
C SER A 411 11.84 -1.76 -9.08
N GLU A 412 10.56 -1.88 -8.76
CA GLU A 412 9.80 -0.98 -7.90
C GLU A 412 9.68 -1.59 -6.51
N TYR A 413 9.82 -0.79 -5.46
CA TYR A 413 9.56 -1.18 -4.07
C TYR A 413 8.52 -0.23 -3.50
N LEU A 414 7.40 -0.77 -3.02
CA LEU A 414 6.31 0.01 -2.44
C LEU A 414 5.83 -0.64 -1.15
N TYR A 415 5.82 0.12 -0.06
CA TYR A 415 5.31 -0.30 1.25
C TYR A 415 3.94 0.33 1.56
N GLY A 416 3.16 -0.36 2.39
CA GLY A 416 1.83 0.07 2.84
C GLY A 416 0.70 -0.87 2.42
N GLY A 417 0.97 -1.89 1.62
CA GLY A 417 -0.03 -2.84 1.11
C GLY A 417 -0.69 -3.73 2.17
N ALA A 418 -0.03 -3.93 3.31
CA ALA A 418 -0.62 -4.52 4.52
C ALA A 418 0.13 -4.05 5.77
N ILE A 419 -0.58 -3.82 6.88
CA ILE A 419 0.04 -3.48 8.17
C ILE A 419 -0.42 -4.47 9.24
N MET A 420 0.54 -5.08 9.94
CA MET A 420 0.27 -6.00 11.05
C MET A 420 0.88 -5.42 12.33
N PRO A 421 0.09 -4.74 13.17
CA PRO A 421 0.59 -4.24 14.44
C PRO A 421 0.76 -5.40 15.43
N ASN A 422 2.01 -5.70 15.80
CA ASN A 422 2.38 -6.65 16.86
C ASN A 422 2.92 -5.92 18.10
N SER A 423 2.44 -4.70 18.32
CA SER A 423 2.80 -3.83 19.43
C SER A 423 2.13 -4.26 20.73
N THR A 424 2.52 -3.65 21.85
CA THR A 424 1.85 -3.90 23.15
C THR A 424 0.40 -3.42 23.15
N GLN A 425 0.03 -2.39 22.39
CA GLN A 425 -1.37 -1.98 22.25
C GLN A 425 -2.18 -3.02 21.46
N ALA A 426 -1.66 -3.41 20.30
CA ALA A 426 -2.40 -4.26 19.38
C ALA A 426 -2.36 -5.74 19.78
N ASN A 427 -1.29 -6.20 20.42
CA ASN A 427 -1.15 -7.55 20.94
C ASN A 427 -0.57 -7.54 22.37
N PRO A 428 -1.39 -7.22 23.40
CA PRO A 428 -0.91 -6.98 24.77
C PRO A 428 -0.24 -8.17 25.45
N ASN A 429 -0.55 -9.40 25.04
CA ASN A 429 -0.08 -10.61 25.72
C ASN A 429 1.19 -11.19 25.12
N THR A 430 1.36 -11.09 23.78
CA THR A 430 2.46 -11.76 23.06
C THR A 430 3.16 -10.87 22.04
N GLY A 431 2.82 -9.59 21.96
CA GLY A 431 3.40 -8.64 21.02
C GLY A 431 4.90 -8.42 21.26
N ASP A 432 5.66 -8.32 20.17
CA ASP A 432 7.10 -8.04 20.19
C ASP A 432 7.44 -6.54 20.26
N GLY A 433 6.42 -5.68 20.22
CA GLY A 433 6.58 -4.23 20.31
C GLY A 433 6.76 -3.52 18.97
N TYR A 434 6.68 -4.23 17.85
CA TYR A 434 6.80 -3.66 16.51
C TYR A 434 5.48 -3.63 15.75
N ILE A 435 5.37 -2.68 14.84
CA ILE A 435 4.42 -2.68 13.74
C ILE A 435 5.17 -3.16 12.51
N TYR A 436 4.67 -4.23 11.88
CA TYR A 436 5.18 -4.73 10.61
C TYR A 436 4.42 -4.07 9.47
N VAL A 437 5.15 -3.41 8.58
CA VAL A 437 4.61 -2.75 7.39
C VAL A 437 5.08 -3.56 6.19
N TYR A 438 4.14 -4.23 5.55
CA TYR A 438 4.39 -5.03 4.37
C TYR A 438 4.16 -4.22 3.11
N GLY A 439 4.86 -4.63 2.07
CA GLY A 439 4.82 -4.03 0.75
C GLY A 439 5.06 -5.09 -0.31
N TYR A 440 5.35 -4.63 -1.51
CA TYR A 440 5.79 -5.49 -2.59
C TYR A 440 6.99 -4.88 -3.33
N LYS A 441 7.85 -5.77 -3.79
CA LYS A 441 8.82 -5.52 -4.84
C LYS A 441 8.23 -6.01 -6.16
N THR A 442 8.12 -5.13 -7.15
CA THR A 442 7.71 -5.50 -8.51
C THR A 442 8.96 -5.56 -9.39
N THR A 443 9.27 -6.71 -9.98
CA THR A 443 10.34 -6.86 -10.98
C THR A 443 9.76 -7.53 -12.22
N MET A 444 9.83 -6.85 -13.37
CA MET A 444 9.28 -7.34 -14.64
C MET A 444 7.81 -7.83 -14.54
N GLY A 445 6.99 -7.16 -13.71
CA GLY A 445 5.58 -7.50 -13.49
C GLY A 445 5.30 -8.52 -12.39
N LEU A 446 6.29 -9.31 -11.95
CA LEU A 446 6.13 -10.20 -10.80
C LEU A 446 6.18 -9.38 -9.50
N ARG A 447 5.16 -9.53 -8.66
CA ARG A 447 5.09 -8.93 -7.32
C ARG A 447 5.47 -9.92 -6.23
N GLU A 448 6.41 -9.51 -5.39
CA GLU A 448 6.92 -10.29 -4.27
C GLU A 448 6.79 -9.49 -2.97
N MET A 449 6.22 -10.08 -1.93
CA MET A 449 6.07 -9.46 -0.62
C MET A 449 7.43 -9.06 -0.04
N ILE A 450 7.51 -7.86 0.51
CA ILE A 450 8.64 -7.36 1.30
C ILE A 450 8.12 -6.81 2.63
N VAL A 451 8.98 -6.69 3.64
CA VAL A 451 8.57 -6.27 4.98
C VAL A 451 9.55 -5.28 5.61
N ALA A 452 8.97 -4.30 6.30
CA ALA A 452 9.64 -3.37 7.18
C ALA A 452 9.03 -3.48 8.59
N ARG A 453 9.71 -2.95 9.58
CA ARG A 453 9.17 -2.78 10.93
C ARG A 453 9.58 -1.46 11.56
N VAL A 454 8.73 -0.97 12.45
CA VAL A 454 8.93 0.26 13.21
C VAL A 454 8.22 0.15 14.57
N LYS A 455 8.65 0.93 15.57
CA LYS A 455 7.92 1.03 16.84
C LYS A 455 6.84 2.10 16.78
N GLU A 456 5.81 1.97 17.62
CA GLU A 456 4.66 2.89 17.67
C GLU A 456 5.07 4.36 17.85
N GLU A 457 6.02 4.64 18.76
CA GLU A 457 6.44 5.99 19.13
C GLU A 457 7.11 6.77 17.99
N VAL A 458 7.61 6.06 16.97
CA VAL A 458 8.32 6.64 15.84
C VAL A 458 7.74 6.22 14.49
N PHE A 459 6.51 5.67 14.47
CA PHE A 459 5.85 5.22 13.26
C PHE A 459 5.81 6.30 12.17
N GLU A 460 5.61 7.56 12.58
CA GLU A 460 5.53 8.69 11.64
C GLU A 460 6.87 9.13 11.06
N TYR A 461 8.00 8.61 11.54
CA TYR A 461 9.33 8.97 11.03
C TYR A 461 9.87 7.83 10.17
N VAL A 462 9.75 7.94 8.85
CA VAL A 462 10.06 6.85 7.92
C VAL A 462 11.54 6.47 7.95
N ASP A 463 12.42 7.43 8.24
CA ASP A 463 13.85 7.15 8.42
C ASP A 463 14.15 6.28 9.67
N GLU A 464 13.20 6.10 10.60
CA GLU A 464 13.33 5.16 11.72
C GLU A 464 12.90 3.74 11.38
N TRP A 465 12.25 3.55 10.23
CA TRP A 465 11.84 2.24 9.78
C TRP A 465 13.07 1.41 9.43
N THR A 466 12.94 0.11 9.63
CA THR A 466 13.96 -0.86 9.22
C THR A 466 13.34 -1.91 8.31
N TYR A 467 14.05 -2.26 7.24
CA TYR A 467 13.64 -3.12 6.15
C TYR A 467 14.38 -4.45 6.27
N PHE A 468 13.68 -5.56 6.07
CA PHE A 468 14.28 -6.89 6.18
C PHE A 468 15.05 -7.23 4.91
N ASP A 469 16.34 -7.53 5.03
CA ASP A 469 17.23 -7.82 3.90
C ASP A 469 17.40 -9.31 3.60
N GLY A 470 16.60 -10.16 4.23
CA GLY A 470 16.69 -11.62 4.14
C GLY A 470 17.37 -12.26 5.34
N GLU A 471 18.15 -11.49 6.09
CA GLU A 471 18.85 -11.96 7.29
C GLU A 471 18.55 -11.09 8.51
N LYS A 472 18.52 -9.76 8.34
CA LYS A 472 18.33 -8.79 9.42
C LYS A 472 17.57 -7.55 8.94
N PHE A 473 17.19 -6.73 9.92
CA PHE A 473 16.56 -5.44 9.67
C PHE A 473 17.62 -4.33 9.57
N GLN A 474 17.52 -3.49 8.55
CA GLN A 474 18.42 -2.35 8.30
C GLN A 474 17.69 -1.12 7.75
N HIS A 475 18.34 0.04 7.64
CA HIS A 475 17.67 1.27 7.21
C HIS A 475 17.57 1.47 5.69
N ASP A 476 18.29 0.71 4.87
CA ASP A 476 18.25 0.85 3.40
C ASP A 476 17.06 0.09 2.79
N ILE A 477 16.06 0.83 2.33
CA ILE A 477 14.87 0.29 1.65
C ILE A 477 15.20 -0.54 0.40
N LEU A 478 16.30 -0.24 -0.31
CA LEU A 478 16.69 -0.96 -1.53
C LEU A 478 17.27 -2.35 -1.24
N LYS A 479 17.52 -2.68 0.02
CA LYS A 479 18.01 -3.99 0.45
C LYS A 479 16.90 -4.98 0.77
N SER A 480 15.64 -4.55 0.67
CA SER A 480 14.48 -5.37 0.99
C SER A 480 14.46 -6.67 0.20
N ALA A 481 14.44 -7.79 0.92
CA ALA A 481 14.41 -9.12 0.31
C ALA A 481 12.97 -9.62 0.08
N PRO A 482 12.70 -10.25 -1.08
CA PRO A 482 11.39 -10.83 -1.36
C PRO A 482 11.11 -12.05 -0.46
N LEU A 483 9.88 -12.15 0.03
CA LEU A 483 9.43 -13.16 1.01
C LEU A 483 8.39 -14.13 0.45
N LEU A 484 7.48 -13.64 -0.40
CA LEU A 484 6.37 -14.42 -0.95
C LEU A 484 5.97 -13.89 -2.33
N LYS A 485 5.97 -14.76 -3.34
CA LYS A 485 5.63 -14.40 -4.74
C LYS A 485 4.12 -14.33 -4.97
N HIS A 486 3.71 -13.69 -6.06
CA HIS A 486 2.33 -13.62 -6.56
C HIS A 486 1.37 -12.81 -5.67
N ILE A 487 1.90 -11.89 -4.86
CA ILE A 487 1.10 -11.03 -3.98
C ILE A 487 0.36 -9.94 -4.78
N SER A 488 -0.80 -9.50 -4.28
CA SER A 488 -1.55 -8.34 -4.80
C SER A 488 -1.09 -7.01 -4.20
N CYS A 489 -1.57 -5.88 -4.74
CA CYS A 489 -1.26 -4.54 -4.17
C CYS A 489 -1.79 -4.37 -2.75
N GLU A 490 -2.95 -4.96 -2.48
CA GLU A 490 -3.58 -5.03 -1.17
C GLU A 490 -3.61 -6.48 -0.71
N PHE A 491 -3.24 -6.71 0.54
CA PHE A 491 -3.25 -8.03 1.15
C PHE A 491 -3.36 -7.87 2.67
N SER A 492 -3.25 -8.98 3.41
CA SER A 492 -3.15 -8.96 4.87
C SER A 492 -2.13 -9.98 5.34
N VAL A 493 -1.45 -9.69 6.45
CA VAL A 493 -0.70 -10.66 7.25
C VAL A 493 -1.23 -10.61 8.68
N SER A 494 -1.51 -11.76 9.30
CA SER A 494 -2.13 -11.81 10.63
C SER A 494 -1.64 -12.98 11.46
N ILE A 495 -1.52 -12.80 12.77
CA ILE A 495 -1.08 -13.84 13.71
C ILE A 495 -2.25 -14.80 14.00
N ILE A 496 -1.99 -16.10 13.90
CA ILE A 496 -2.98 -17.16 14.16
C ILE A 496 -2.81 -17.64 15.60
N ASN A 497 -3.81 -17.45 16.45
CA ASN A 497 -3.73 -17.76 17.88
C ASN A 497 -4.30 -19.14 18.26
N GLU A 498 -5.17 -19.69 17.39
CA GLU A 498 -5.82 -20.98 17.59
C GLU A 498 -5.94 -21.76 16.28
N GLY A 499 -6.27 -23.06 16.38
CA GLY A 499 -6.51 -23.91 15.21
C GLY A 499 -5.24 -24.55 14.65
N LEU A 500 -5.35 -25.03 13.41
CA LEU A 500 -4.34 -25.84 12.72
C LEU A 500 -2.96 -25.17 12.66
N TYR A 501 -2.95 -23.85 12.47
CA TYR A 501 -1.74 -23.06 12.26
C TYR A 501 -1.41 -22.15 13.45
N LYS A 502 -1.83 -22.53 14.66
CA LYS A 502 -1.54 -21.77 15.88
C LYS A 502 -0.05 -21.40 15.99
N GLY A 503 0.21 -20.13 16.28
CA GLY A 503 1.55 -19.54 16.41
C GLY A 503 2.18 -19.10 15.09
N LYS A 504 1.50 -19.31 13.96
CA LYS A 504 1.97 -18.95 12.61
C LYS A 504 1.29 -17.68 12.09
N TYR A 505 1.66 -17.28 10.88
CA TYR A 505 1.22 -16.04 10.24
C TYR A 505 0.43 -16.36 8.96
N LEU A 506 -0.81 -15.88 8.89
CA LEU A 506 -1.67 -16.04 7.72
C LEU A 506 -1.49 -14.83 6.78
N ALA A 507 -1.00 -15.07 5.57
CA ALA A 507 -1.11 -14.10 4.48
C ALA A 507 -2.35 -14.40 3.63
N VAL A 508 -3.17 -13.40 3.29
CA VAL A 508 -4.32 -13.52 2.36
C VAL A 508 -4.21 -12.44 1.29
N PHE A 509 -4.37 -12.83 0.03
CA PHE A 509 -4.15 -11.97 -1.13
C PHE A 509 -4.90 -12.48 -2.37
N THR A 510 -5.04 -11.63 -3.39
CA THR A 510 -5.41 -12.09 -4.74
C THR A 510 -4.16 -12.55 -5.46
N TYR A 511 -4.17 -13.77 -5.99
CA TYR A 511 -3.04 -14.32 -6.75
C TYR A 511 -2.81 -13.46 -8.00
N ASP A 512 -1.60 -12.93 -8.21
CA ASP A 512 -1.26 -12.11 -9.37
C ASP A 512 -2.23 -10.92 -9.62
N VAL A 513 -2.67 -10.28 -8.53
CA VAL A 513 -3.33 -8.95 -8.52
C VAL A 513 -4.75 -8.96 -9.05
N ASN A 514 -4.95 -9.23 -10.35
CA ASN A 514 -6.23 -9.13 -11.06
C ASN A 514 -6.67 -10.49 -11.63
N THR A 515 -6.66 -11.53 -10.80
CA THR A 515 -7.13 -12.88 -11.17
C THR A 515 -8.34 -13.28 -10.34
N PRO A 516 -9.11 -14.32 -10.75
CA PRO A 516 -10.23 -14.80 -9.96
C PRO A 516 -9.82 -15.57 -8.70
N TYR A 517 -8.53 -15.69 -8.39
CA TYR A 517 -8.08 -16.57 -7.31
C TYR A 517 -7.71 -15.79 -6.05
N VAL A 518 -8.53 -15.95 -5.01
CA VAL A 518 -8.09 -15.66 -3.64
C VAL A 518 -7.15 -16.78 -3.20
N SER A 519 -6.03 -16.40 -2.61
CA SER A 519 -4.99 -17.30 -2.13
C SER A 519 -4.58 -16.97 -0.71
N TYR A 520 -3.98 -17.96 -0.05
CA TYR A 520 -3.32 -17.74 1.23
C TYR A 520 -1.93 -18.37 1.26
N ALA A 521 -1.11 -17.95 2.20
CA ALA A 521 0.15 -18.61 2.56
C ALA A 521 0.35 -18.57 4.08
N ILE A 522 1.13 -19.51 4.60
CA ILE A 522 1.44 -19.60 6.03
C ILE A 522 2.93 -19.31 6.24
N GLY A 523 3.24 -18.30 7.06
CA GLY A 523 4.59 -17.96 7.49
C GLY A 523 4.91 -18.54 8.88
N GLU A 524 6.13 -19.04 9.07
CA GLU A 524 6.60 -19.50 10.38
C GLU A 524 6.92 -18.33 11.33
N THR A 525 7.31 -17.18 10.79
CA THR A 525 7.57 -15.92 11.52
C THR A 525 6.97 -14.73 10.76
N PRO A 526 6.96 -13.49 11.30
CA PRO A 526 6.50 -12.32 10.56
C PRO A 526 7.26 -12.06 9.25
N VAL A 527 8.49 -12.58 9.13
CA VAL A 527 9.36 -12.46 7.95
C VAL A 527 9.48 -13.78 7.17
N GLY A 528 8.67 -14.79 7.50
CA GLY A 528 8.70 -16.11 6.86
C GLY A 528 9.62 -17.12 7.56
N PRO A 529 10.05 -18.20 6.86
CA PRO A 529 9.69 -18.52 5.48
C PRO A 529 8.17 -18.71 5.34
N PHE A 530 7.61 -18.22 4.22
CA PHE A 530 6.22 -18.46 3.85
C PHE A 530 6.09 -19.72 3.01
N SER A 531 4.99 -20.45 3.16
CA SER A 531 4.61 -21.52 2.24
C SER A 531 4.43 -20.98 0.83
N LYS A 532 4.41 -21.89 -0.17
CA LYS A 532 3.94 -21.53 -1.51
C LYS A 532 2.50 -20.97 -1.41
N PRO A 533 2.12 -19.99 -2.26
CA PRO A 533 0.73 -19.56 -2.38
C PRO A 533 -0.20 -20.74 -2.65
N GLN A 534 -1.29 -20.83 -1.89
CA GLN A 534 -2.35 -21.82 -2.09
C GLN A 534 -3.62 -21.11 -2.54
N LYS A 535 -4.02 -21.32 -3.80
CA LYS A 535 -5.34 -20.90 -4.31
C LYS A 535 -6.42 -21.62 -3.51
N ILE A 536 -7.37 -20.87 -2.96
CA ILE A 536 -8.41 -21.41 -2.07
C ILE A 536 -9.82 -21.05 -2.51
N TYR A 537 -9.99 -19.99 -3.30
CA TYR A 537 -11.30 -19.60 -3.82
C TYR A 537 -11.19 -19.03 -5.22
N LYS A 538 -12.05 -19.51 -6.12
CA LYS A 538 -12.27 -18.92 -7.44
C LYS A 538 -13.52 -18.06 -7.39
N THR A 539 -13.34 -16.75 -7.56
CA THR A 539 -14.43 -15.77 -7.54
C THR A 539 -15.34 -15.96 -8.76
N PRO A 540 -16.66 -16.01 -8.61
CA PRO A 540 -17.58 -16.24 -9.72
C PRO A 540 -17.88 -14.98 -10.55
N GLU A 541 -17.54 -13.79 -10.05
CA GLU A 541 -17.96 -12.53 -10.64
C GLU A 541 -17.52 -12.31 -12.11
N PRO A 542 -16.29 -12.68 -12.53
CA PRO A 542 -15.90 -12.57 -13.93
C PRO A 542 -16.82 -13.36 -14.88
N GLU A 543 -17.27 -14.55 -14.48
CA GLU A 543 -18.19 -15.37 -15.29
C GLU A 543 -19.64 -14.88 -15.22
N ILE A 544 -20.06 -14.35 -14.07
CA ILE A 544 -21.42 -13.82 -13.87
C ILE A 544 -21.63 -12.54 -14.69
N TYR A 545 -20.71 -11.60 -14.61
CA TYR A 545 -20.86 -10.28 -15.22
C TYR A 545 -20.21 -10.18 -16.61
N LYS A 546 -19.29 -11.09 -16.95
CA LYS A 546 -18.62 -11.15 -18.27
C LYS A 546 -17.92 -9.83 -18.62
N SER A 547 -17.75 -9.54 -19.91
CA SER A 547 -17.07 -8.34 -20.41
C SER A 547 -15.62 -8.25 -19.88
N THR A 548 -15.22 -7.10 -19.35
CA THR A 548 -13.90 -6.83 -18.80
C THR A 548 -13.89 -6.92 -17.27
N THR A 549 -14.80 -7.71 -16.68
CA THR A 549 -14.91 -7.89 -15.22
C THR A 549 -13.71 -8.64 -14.66
N TYR A 550 -13.15 -8.14 -13.56
CA TYR A 550 -12.06 -8.76 -12.82
C TYR A 550 -12.28 -8.62 -11.31
N THR A 551 -11.52 -9.40 -10.55
CA THR A 551 -11.49 -9.38 -9.09
C THR A 551 -10.08 -9.15 -8.59
N TYR A 552 -9.96 -8.51 -7.44
CA TYR A 552 -8.69 -8.01 -6.92
C TYR A 552 -8.80 -7.74 -5.42
N ASN A 553 -7.66 -7.40 -4.81
CA ASN A 553 -7.56 -6.91 -3.44
C ASN A 553 -8.19 -7.81 -2.36
N ALA A 554 -7.97 -9.13 -2.46
CA ALA A 554 -8.40 -10.01 -1.39
C ALA A 554 -7.56 -9.81 -0.12
N LYS A 555 -8.20 -9.68 1.04
CA LYS A 555 -7.52 -9.54 2.33
C LYS A 555 -8.39 -9.95 3.51
N ALA A 556 -7.78 -10.31 4.62
CA ALA A 556 -8.46 -10.60 5.87
C ALA A 556 -8.78 -9.33 6.68
N HIS A 557 -9.78 -9.43 7.57
CA HIS A 557 -10.15 -8.41 8.55
C HIS A 557 -10.00 -8.96 9.98
N PRO A 558 -8.81 -8.83 10.61
CA PRO A 558 -8.49 -9.62 11.80
C PRO A 558 -9.38 -9.36 13.02
N HIS A 559 -9.60 -8.11 13.40
CA HIS A 559 -10.47 -7.80 14.55
C HIS A 559 -11.95 -8.15 14.32
N LEU A 560 -12.36 -8.47 13.09
CA LEU A 560 -13.70 -8.98 12.74
C LEU A 560 -13.74 -10.51 12.60
N SER A 561 -12.62 -11.17 12.87
CA SER A 561 -12.39 -12.59 12.61
C SER A 561 -12.05 -13.36 13.88
N SER A 562 -12.12 -14.68 13.77
CA SER A 562 -11.46 -15.60 14.70
C SER A 562 -10.37 -16.37 13.97
N SER A 563 -9.38 -16.89 14.69
CA SER A 563 -8.31 -17.71 14.11
C SER A 563 -8.84 -18.93 13.35
N LYS A 564 -10.02 -19.44 13.74
CA LYS A 564 -10.68 -20.62 13.13
C LYS A 564 -11.73 -20.26 12.07
N LYS A 565 -12.08 -18.98 11.92
CA LYS A 565 -13.06 -18.47 10.96
C LYS A 565 -12.67 -17.05 10.57
N VAL A 566 -11.86 -16.95 9.52
CA VAL A 566 -11.26 -15.70 9.05
C VAL A 566 -12.18 -15.03 8.04
N LEU A 567 -12.63 -13.82 8.34
CA LEU A 567 -13.37 -12.98 7.41
C LEU A 567 -12.41 -12.39 6.38
N VAL A 568 -12.69 -12.65 5.11
CA VAL A 568 -11.91 -12.13 3.98
C VAL A 568 -12.85 -11.34 3.06
N SER A 569 -12.40 -10.16 2.64
CA SER A 569 -13.03 -9.42 1.54
C SER A 569 -12.24 -9.60 0.25
N TYR A 570 -12.90 -9.34 -0.89
CA TYR A 570 -12.25 -9.03 -2.17
C TYR A 570 -13.13 -8.05 -2.95
N ASN A 571 -12.53 -7.33 -3.91
CA ASN A 571 -13.24 -6.38 -4.76
C ASN A 571 -13.55 -6.96 -6.15
N THR A 572 -14.53 -6.38 -6.81
CA THR A 572 -14.90 -6.67 -8.19
C THR A 572 -15.02 -5.34 -8.94
N ASN A 573 -14.46 -5.26 -10.14
CA ASN A 573 -14.56 -4.10 -11.02
C ASN A 573 -14.55 -4.56 -12.49
N THR A 574 -14.67 -3.64 -13.43
CA THR A 574 -14.62 -3.84 -14.88
C THR A 574 -13.82 -2.70 -15.51
N TYR A 575 -13.01 -2.97 -16.53
CA TYR A 575 -12.19 -1.92 -17.19
C TYR A 575 -13.04 -0.95 -18.03
N ASN A 576 -14.25 -1.35 -18.41
CA ASN A 576 -15.20 -0.53 -19.17
C ASN A 576 -16.15 0.24 -18.25
N PHE A 577 -16.17 1.57 -18.37
CA PHE A 577 -17.00 2.42 -17.52
C PHE A 577 -18.51 2.26 -17.76
N ASP A 578 -18.94 2.12 -19.01
CA ASP A 578 -20.36 1.90 -19.34
C ASP A 578 -20.89 0.60 -18.74
N HIS A 579 -20.04 -0.42 -18.63
CA HIS A 579 -20.38 -1.67 -17.96
C HIS A 579 -20.65 -1.44 -16.47
N ASN A 580 -19.81 -0.66 -15.78
CA ASN A 580 -20.06 -0.23 -14.40
C ASN A 580 -21.37 0.57 -14.26
N MET A 581 -21.71 1.39 -15.25
CA MET A 581 -22.94 2.18 -15.28
C MET A 581 -24.19 1.32 -15.54
N SER A 582 -24.09 0.29 -16.39
CA SER A 582 -25.19 -0.62 -16.69
C SER A 582 -25.53 -1.58 -15.55
N ASN A 583 -24.58 -1.88 -14.66
CA ASN A 583 -24.81 -2.81 -13.55
C ASN A 583 -24.11 -2.40 -12.24
N SER A 584 -24.88 -1.77 -11.36
CA SER A 584 -24.44 -1.32 -10.03
C SER A 584 -24.02 -2.44 -9.07
N ASN A 585 -24.19 -3.72 -9.42
CA ASN A 585 -23.70 -4.82 -8.58
C ASN A 585 -22.20 -5.10 -8.73
N ILE A 586 -21.56 -4.62 -9.80
CA ILE A 586 -20.16 -4.95 -10.10
C ILE A 586 -19.24 -4.33 -9.05
N TYR A 587 -19.21 -3.00 -8.97
CA TYR A 587 -18.22 -2.24 -8.19
C TYR A 587 -18.51 -2.16 -6.69
N ARG A 588 -18.22 -3.24 -5.95
CA ARG A 588 -18.35 -3.30 -4.48
C ARG A 588 -17.65 -4.54 -3.89
N PRO A 589 -17.31 -4.53 -2.59
CA PRO A 589 -16.70 -5.69 -1.95
C PRO A 589 -17.63 -6.91 -1.87
N ARG A 590 -17.02 -8.08 -1.77
CA ARG A 590 -17.61 -9.39 -1.47
C ARG A 590 -16.92 -9.98 -0.25
N PHE A 591 -17.62 -10.81 0.51
CA PHE A 591 -17.08 -11.41 1.72
C PHE A 591 -17.19 -12.92 1.71
N ILE A 592 -16.14 -13.57 2.17
CA ILE A 592 -16.06 -15.01 2.39
C ILE A 592 -15.47 -15.30 3.76
N TYR A 593 -15.67 -16.51 4.25
CA TYR A 593 -14.98 -17.05 5.40
C TYR A 593 -13.99 -18.14 4.98
N LEU A 594 -12.76 -18.05 5.45
CA LEU A 594 -11.84 -19.19 5.52
C LEU A 594 -12.09 -19.90 6.84
N ASN A 595 -12.69 -21.09 6.78
CA ASN A 595 -13.03 -21.90 7.93
C ASN A 595 -11.95 -22.96 8.15
N ASP A 596 -11.32 -22.96 9.33
CA ASP A 596 -10.42 -24.03 9.75
C ASP A 596 -11.21 -25.34 9.90
N THR A 597 -10.72 -26.42 9.30
CA THR A 597 -11.38 -27.73 9.36
C THR A 597 -11.12 -28.48 10.67
N THR A 598 -10.13 -28.07 11.45
CA THR A 598 -9.73 -28.70 12.72
C THR A 598 -10.54 -28.22 13.94
N LYS A 599 -11.56 -27.38 13.71
CA LYS A 599 -12.44 -26.73 14.71
C LYS A 599 -12.58 -27.41 16.06
#